data_AF-A0A061JJU1-F1
#
_entry.id   AF-A0A061JJU1-F1
#
_cell.length_a   1.000
_cell.length_b   1.000
_cell.length_c   1.000
_cell.angle_alpha   90.00
_cell.angle_beta   90.00
_cell.angle_gamma   90.00
#
_symmetry.space_group_name_H-M   'P 1'
#
loop_
_entity.id
_entity.type
_entity.pdbx_description
1 polymer ?
#
loop_
_entity_poly.entity_id
_entity_poly.type
_entity_poly.pdbx_seq_one_letter_code
_entity_poly.pdbx_strand_id
1 'polypeptide(L)' 'MKGPDQIACFACDHCHSVLDGRRKGEITEGDMLRALAETQLIWLRDGLLTVKGAA' A
#
# COMPACT_ATOMS: atom_id res chain seq x y z
N MET A 1 -17.18 3.76 -2.68
CA MET A 1 -16.94 2.31 -2.90
C MET A 1 -15.63 1.98 -2.22
N LYS A 2 -15.54 0.91 -1.41
CA LYS A 2 -14.26 0.50 -0.81
C LYS A 2 -13.32 0.07 -1.95
N GLY A 3 -12.09 0.57 -1.96
CA GLY A 3 -11.07 0.12 -2.91
C GLY A 3 -10.72 -1.37 -2.68
N PRO A 4 -10.24 -2.09 -3.71
CA PRO A 4 -9.78 -3.46 -3.55
C PRO A 4 -8.54 -3.49 -2.65
N ASP A 5 -8.43 -4.50 -1.78
CA ASP A 5 -7.31 -4.62 -0.84
C ASP A 5 -5.95 -4.78 -1.58
N GLN A 6 -5.95 -5.20 -2.85
CA GLN A 6 -4.76 -5.24 -3.71
C GLN A 6 -4.09 -3.86 -3.90
N ILE A 7 -4.86 -2.76 -3.80
CA ILE A 7 -4.39 -1.38 -3.94
C ILE A 7 -4.21 -0.72 -2.55
N ALA A 8 -4.26 -1.51 -1.48
CA ALA A 8 -3.92 -1.05 -0.13
C ALA A 8 -2.44 -1.26 0.19
N CYS A 9 -1.92 -0.49 1.16
CA CYS A 9 -0.58 -0.64 1.69
C CYS A 9 -0.61 -0.87 3.20
N PHE A 10 0.43 -1.52 3.73
CA PHE A 10 0.63 -1.57 5.17
C PHE A 10 0.98 -0.18 5.70
N ALA A 11 0.26 0.25 6.73
CA ALA A 11 0.45 1.53 7.37
C ALA A 11 0.36 1.37 8.89
N CYS A 12 1.30 1.98 9.62
CA CYS A 12 1.14 2.15 11.07
C CYS A 12 -0.02 3.11 11.37
N ASP A 13 -0.48 3.14 12.62
CA ASP A 13 -1.61 4.01 13.03
C ASP A 13 -1.43 5.49 12.63
N HIS A 14 -0.19 6.00 12.78
CA HIS A 14 0.12 7.37 12.41
C HIS A 14 -0.05 7.61 10.90
N CYS A 15 0.62 6.82 10.05
CA CYS A 15 0.55 6.97 8.60
C CYS A 15 -0.87 6.76 8.07
N HIS A 16 -1.59 5.77 8.60
CA HIS A 16 -2.98 5.52 8.26
C HIS A 16 -3.87 6.72 8.60
N SER A 17 -3.67 7.32 9.77
CA SER A 17 -4.41 8.53 10.17
C SER A 17 -4.11 9.75 9.30
N VAL A 18 -2.87 9.89 8.80
CA VAL A 18 -2.52 10.98 7.86
C VAL A 18 -3.17 10.74 6.49
N LEU A 19 -3.11 9.52 5.96
CA LEU A 19 -3.73 9.13 4.68
C LEU A 19 -5.26 9.32 4.69
N ASP A 20 -5.93 9.01 5.80
CA ASP A 20 -7.37 9.23 5.98
C ASP A 20 -7.75 10.71 6.18
N GLY A 21 -6.78 11.62 6.26
CA GLY A 21 -7.03 13.03 6.61
C GLY A 21 -7.42 13.25 8.07
N ARG A 22 -7.24 12.25 8.94
CA ARG A 22 -7.54 12.33 10.39
C ARG A 22 -6.42 13.00 11.20
N ARG A 23 -5.22 13.13 10.65
CA ARG A 23 -4.06 13.78 11.27
C ARG A 23 -3.27 14.60 10.24
N LYS A 24 -2.64 15.70 10.68
CA LYS A 24 -1.69 16.45 9.85
C LYS A 24 -0.37 15.68 9.70
N GLY A 25 0.16 15.64 8.49
CA GLY A 25 1.45 15.06 8.14
C GLY A 25 1.75 15.28 6.66
N GLU A 26 3.00 15.09 6.27
CA GLU A 26 3.44 15.19 4.88
C GLU A 26 3.71 13.78 4.36
N ILE A 27 2.88 13.34 3.40
CA ILE A 27 3.06 12.09 2.65
C ILE A 27 2.96 12.47 1.18
N THR A 28 3.97 12.11 0.39
CA THR A 28 3.98 12.38 -1.04
C THR A 28 3.31 11.25 -1.81
N GLU A 29 2.94 11.51 -3.07
CA GLU A 29 2.50 10.44 -3.99
C GLU A 29 3.56 9.35 -4.15
N GLY A 30 4.84 9.73 -4.18
CA GLY A 30 5.96 8.78 -4.24
C GLY A 30 6.03 7.86 -3.02
N ASP A 31 5.73 8.36 -1.82
CA ASP A 31 5.66 7.55 -0.60
C ASP A 31 4.54 6.51 -0.67
N MET A 32 3.37 6.91 -1.20
CA MET A 32 2.23 6.01 -1.37
C MET A 32 2.53 4.90 -2.38
N LEU A 33 3.12 5.24 -3.53
CA LEU A 33 3.50 4.28 -4.56
C LEU A 33 4.58 3.31 -4.05
N ARG A 34 5.56 3.81 -3.31
CA ARG A 34 6.58 2.98 -2.68
C ARG A 34 5.97 2.03 -1.65
N ALA A 35 5.12 2.52 -0.76
CA ALA A 35 4.45 1.68 0.25
C ALA A 35 3.56 0.60 -0.37
N LEU A 36 2.85 0.92 -1.46
CA LEU A 36 2.07 -0.04 -2.22
C LEU A 36 2.95 -1.12 -2.84
N ALA A 37 4.04 -0.73 -3.50
CA ALA A 37 4.99 -1.67 -4.12
C ALA A 37 5.61 -2.61 -3.07
N GLU A 38 6.08 -2.08 -1.93
CA GLU A 38 6.63 -2.86 -0.83
C GLU A 38 5.61 -3.87 -0.27
N THR A 39 4.36 -3.44 -0.11
CA THR A 39 3.26 -4.32 0.34
C THR A 39 3.01 -5.44 -0.65
N GLN A 40 2.93 -5.13 -1.95
CA GLN A 40 2.71 -6.14 -2.99
C GLN A 40 3.90 -7.10 -3.12
N LEU A 41 5.14 -6.64 -2.91
CA LEU A 41 6.33 -7.50 -2.88
C LEU A 41 6.32 -8.47 -1.69
N ILE A 42 5.83 -8.04 -0.54
CA ILE A 42 5.59 -8.93 0.61
C ILE A 42 4.56 -10.00 0.23
N TRP A 43 3.45 -9.64 -0.40
CA TRP A 43 2.45 -10.61 -0.83
C TRP A 43 2.95 -11.56 -1.91
N LEU A 44 3.81 -11.11 -2.83
CA LEU A 44 4.47 -11.98 -3.80
C LEU A 44 5.39 -12.98 -3.11
N ARG A 45 6.23 -12.52 -2.18
CA ARG A 45 7.13 -13.38 -1.37
C ARG A 45 6.35 -14.41 -0.58
N ASP A 46 5.23 -14.03 0.00
CA ASP A 46 4.40 -14.88 0.87
C ASP A 46 3.39 -15.73 0.08
N GLY A 47 3.36 -15.63 -1.26
CA GLY A 47 2.46 -16.39 -2.13
C GLY A 47 0.99 -15.94 -2.13
N LEU A 48 0.70 -14.76 -1.58
CA LEU A 48 -0.63 -14.16 -1.49
C LEU A 48 -1.04 -13.39 -2.76
N LEU A 49 -0.05 -12.95 -3.55
CA LEU A 49 -0.23 -12.30 -4.84
C LEU A 49 0.57 -13.05 -5.91
N THR A 50 0.07 -13.10 -7.13
CA THR A 50 0.79 -13.66 -8.29
C THR A 50 0.56 -12.76 -9.49
N VAL A 51 1.63 -12.41 -10.21
CA VAL A 51 1.54 -11.70 -11.48
C VAL A 51 1.53 -12.74 -12.60
N LYS A 52 0.44 -12.80 -13.36
CA LYS A 52 0.34 -13.67 -14.55
C LYS A 52 0.93 -12.92 -15.75
N GLY A 53 1.72 -13.60 -16.57
CA GLY A 53 2.25 -13.04 -17.83
C GLY A 53 3.50 -12.17 -17.67
N ALA A 54 4.16 -12.20 -16.51
CA ALA A 54 5.56 -11.79 -16.44
C ALA A 54 6.41 -12.90 -17.09
N ALA A 55 7.19 -12.52 -18.09
CA ALA A 55 8.11 -13.42 -18.80
C ALA A 55 9.23 -13.91 -17.87
#